data_AF-A0A9D9H1Z3-F1
#
_entry.id   AF-A0A9D9H1Z3-F1
#
_cell.length_a   1.000
_cell.length_b   1.000
_cell.length_c   1.000
_cell.angle_alpha   90.00
_cell.angle_beta   90.00
_cell.angle_gamma   90.00
#
_symmetry.space_group_name_H-M   'P 1'
#
loop_
_entity.id
_entity.type
_entity.pdbx_description
1 polymer ?
#
loop_
_entity_poly.entity_id
_entity_poly.type
_entity_poly.pdbx_seq_one_letter_code
_entity_poly.pdbx_strand_id
1 'polypeptide(L)'
;YNYFEYKIAEKEKKLAEESHRKTTKEEKKSTSAISREEANQKRNRIKALEREQEKLMKELDELNLEKSRIDSEIALPENYSDASKITKLMKEKDEIESRIAEKETRWLEASEEAEKCRE
;
A
#
# COMPACT_ATOMS: atom_id res chain seq x y z
N TYR A 1 -56.68 31.45 29.93
CA TYR A 1 -55.57 30.85 29.16
C TYR A 1 -54.35 31.72 29.32
N ASN A 2 -53.25 31.16 29.84
CA ASN A 2 -52.08 31.91 30.30
C ASN A 2 -51.08 32.13 29.13
N TYR A 3 -51.16 33.28 28.46
CA TYR A 3 -50.36 33.62 27.28
C TYR A 3 -48.83 33.56 27.53
N PHE A 4 -48.42 33.83 28.77
CA PHE A 4 -47.02 33.83 29.18
C PHE A 4 -46.41 32.41 29.14
N GLU A 5 -47.15 31.39 29.60
CA GLU A 5 -46.73 29.98 29.54
C GLU A 5 -46.56 29.51 28.08
N TYR A 6 -47.47 29.93 27.19
CA TYR A 6 -47.37 29.64 25.76
C TYR A 6 -46.08 30.21 25.14
N LYS A 7 -45.73 31.45 25.47
CA LYS A 7 -44.51 32.11 24.96
C LYS A 7 -43.23 31.45 25.46
N ILE A 8 -43.22 30.95 26.70
CA ILE A 8 -42.09 30.19 27.25
C ILE A 8 -41.94 28.86 26.53
N ALA A 9 -43.03 28.10 26.38
CA ALA A 9 -43.02 26.83 25.65
C ALA A 9 -42.58 26.98 24.18
N GLU A 10 -42.97 28.09 23.52
CA GLU A 10 -42.54 28.41 22.16
C GLU A 10 -41.01 28.66 22.08
N LYS A 11 -40.45 29.35 23.08
CA LYS A 11 -39.01 29.61 23.18
C LYS A 11 -38.22 28.34 23.47
N GLU A 12 -38.71 27.49 24.38
CA GLU A 12 -38.10 26.20 24.72
C GLU A 12 -38.08 25.25 23.52
N LYS A 13 -39.17 25.18 22.74
CA LYS A 13 -39.21 24.42 21.49
C LYS A 13 -38.18 24.90 20.47
N LYS A 14 -38.07 26.22 20.28
CA LYS A 14 -37.07 26.81 19.36
C LYS A 14 -35.64 26.53 19.80
N LEU A 15 -35.35 26.63 21.10
CA LEU A 15 -34.05 26.30 21.68
C LEU A 15 -33.72 24.80 21.54
N ALA A 16 -34.70 23.93 21.77
CA ALA A 16 -34.54 22.49 21.59
C ALA A 16 -34.27 22.13 20.11
N GLU A 17 -35.01 22.71 19.17
CA GLU A 17 -34.79 22.54 17.73
C GLU A 17 -33.42 23.06 17.26
N GLU A 18 -32.99 24.23 17.76
CA GLU A 18 -31.66 24.79 17.45
C GLU A 18 -30.53 23.93 17.99
N SER A 19 -30.68 23.41 19.22
CA SER A 19 -29.71 22.52 19.86
C SER A 19 -29.62 21.22 19.07
N HIS A 20 -30.75 20.62 18.70
CA HIS A 20 -30.81 19.38 17.93
C HIS A 20 -30.27 19.55 16.50
N ARG A 21 -30.44 20.73 15.90
CA ARG A 21 -29.88 21.08 14.58
C ARG A 21 -28.36 21.29 14.63
N LYS A 22 -27.83 21.81 15.74
CA LYS A 22 -26.38 21.95 15.94
C LYS A 22 -25.72 20.60 16.15
N THR A 23 -26.27 19.74 17.02
CA THR A 23 -25.73 18.40 17.28
C THR A 23 -25.72 17.54 16.01
N THR A 24 -26.82 17.49 15.26
CA THR A 24 -26.87 16.75 13.99
C THR A 24 -25.93 17.29 12.92
N LYS A 25 -25.61 18.60 12.93
CA LYS A 25 -24.63 19.20 12.00
C LYS A 25 -23.19 18.87 12.39
N GLU A 26 -22.90 18.79 13.69
CA GLU A 26 -21.59 18.39 14.21
C GLU A 26 -21.34 16.89 14.00
N GLU A 27 -22.32 16.03 14.23
CA GLU A 27 -22.25 14.59 13.93
C GLU A 27 -22.07 14.32 12.44
N LYS A 28 -22.76 15.04 11.56
CA LYS A 28 -22.54 14.93 10.10
C LYS A 28 -21.16 15.40 9.67
N LYS A 29 -20.60 16.42 10.33
CA LYS A 29 -19.23 16.86 10.07
C LYS A 29 -18.20 15.83 10.55
N SER A 30 -18.35 15.28 11.76
CA SER A 30 -17.41 14.30 12.30
C SER A 30 -17.40 13.01 11.46
N THR A 31 -18.58 12.49 11.11
CA THR A 31 -18.72 11.32 10.23
C THR A 31 -18.13 11.56 8.83
N SER A 32 -18.34 12.75 8.24
CA SER A 32 -17.73 13.10 6.95
C SER A 32 -16.19 13.24 7.03
N ALA A 33 -15.66 13.70 8.16
CA ALA A 33 -14.22 13.82 8.38
C ALA A 33 -13.56 12.45 8.52
N ILE A 34 -14.17 11.54 9.29
CA ILE A 34 -13.72 10.15 9.44
C ILE A 34 -13.71 9.44 8.08
N SER A 35 -14.81 9.56 7.31
CA SER A 35 -14.90 8.98 5.96
C SER A 35 -13.83 9.52 4.99
N ARG A 36 -13.50 10.82 5.09
CA ARG A 36 -12.44 11.42 4.25
C ARG A 36 -11.05 10.95 4.67
N GLU A 37 -10.83 10.74 5.97
CA GLU A 37 -9.57 10.24 6.50
C GLU A 37 -9.33 8.79 6.06
N GLU A 38 -10.34 7.93 6.20
CA GLU A 38 -10.30 6.54 5.71
C GLU A 38 -10.03 6.46 4.20
N ALA A 39 -10.70 7.29 3.40
CA ALA A 39 -10.46 7.35 1.95
C ALA A 39 -9.04 7.80 1.60
N ASN A 40 -8.50 8.78 2.34
CA ASN A 40 -7.12 9.22 2.18
C ASN A 40 -6.11 8.14 2.59
N GLN A 41 -6.37 7.40 3.67
CA GLN A 41 -5.53 6.30 4.13
C GLN A 41 -5.47 5.19 3.08
N LYS A 42 -6.62 4.75 2.55
CA LYS A 42 -6.68 3.76 1.45
C LYS A 42 -5.88 4.23 0.23
N ARG A 43 -6.08 5.48 -0.21
CA ARG A 43 -5.35 6.04 -1.35
C ARG A 43 -3.84 6.09 -1.11
N ASN A 44 -3.42 6.48 0.08
CA ASN A 44 -2.00 6.53 0.42
C ASN A 44 -1.38 5.14 0.50
N ARG A 45 -2.13 4.14 1.01
CA ARG A 45 -1.70 2.75 1.03
C ARG A 45 -1.51 2.19 -0.38
N ILE A 46 -2.47 2.41 -1.28
CA ILE A 46 -2.37 2.01 -2.69
C ILE A 46 -1.13 2.64 -3.33
N LYS A 47 -0.92 3.95 -3.17
CA LYS A 47 0.26 4.63 -3.74
C LYS A 47 1.57 4.11 -3.19
N ALA A 48 1.62 3.71 -1.92
CA ALA A 48 2.81 3.12 -1.33
C ALA A 48 3.09 1.74 -1.93
N LEU A 49 2.06 0.92 -2.10
CA LEU A 49 2.16 -0.40 -2.71
C LEU A 49 2.54 -0.32 -4.19
N GLU A 50 1.98 0.61 -4.96
CA GLU A 50 2.36 0.86 -6.37
C GLU A 50 3.84 1.23 -6.50
N ARG A 51 4.35 2.08 -5.61
CA ARG A 51 5.79 2.43 -5.57
C ARG A 51 6.66 1.25 -5.17
N GLU A 52 6.18 0.41 -4.26
CA GLU A 52 6.86 -0.82 -3.87
C GLU A 52 6.93 -1.79 -5.07
N GLN A 53 5.85 -1.96 -5.82
CA GLN A 53 5.82 -2.75 -7.05
C GLN A 53 6.79 -2.23 -8.11
N GLU A 54 6.80 -0.93 -8.39
CA GLU A 54 7.74 -0.32 -9.34
C GLU A 54 9.20 -0.54 -8.91
N LYS A 55 9.47 -0.44 -7.61
CA LYS A 55 10.81 -0.68 -7.06
C LYS A 55 11.21 -2.15 -7.22
N LEU A 56 10.31 -3.08 -6.88
CA LEU A 56 10.56 -4.52 -7.01
C LEU A 56 10.78 -4.92 -8.47
N MET A 57 10.04 -4.35 -9.43
CA MET A 57 10.28 -4.57 -10.85
C MET A 57 11.68 -4.14 -11.27
N LYS A 58 12.14 -2.95 -10.84
CA LYS A 58 13.51 -2.49 -11.14
C LYS A 58 14.57 -3.40 -10.53
N GLU A 59 14.38 -3.82 -9.29
CA GLU A 59 15.28 -4.77 -8.63
C GLU A 59 15.31 -6.13 -9.35
N LEU A 60 14.16 -6.61 -9.84
CA LEU A 60 14.07 -7.82 -10.66
C LEU A 60 14.80 -7.67 -12.00
N ASP A 61 14.66 -6.53 -12.67
CA ASP A 61 15.37 -6.25 -13.92
C ASP A 61 16.90 -6.26 -13.71
N GLU A 62 17.36 -5.62 -12.63
CA GLU A 62 18.79 -5.61 -12.25
C GLU A 62 19.32 -7.01 -11.94
N LEU A 63 18.58 -7.80 -11.15
CA LEU A 63 18.95 -9.19 -10.82
C LEU A 63 18.95 -10.09 -12.06
N ASN A 64 18.00 -9.94 -12.97
CA ASN A 64 17.97 -10.69 -14.22
C ASN A 64 19.14 -10.34 -15.14
N LEU A 65 19.55 -9.07 -15.18
CA LEU A 65 20.72 -8.63 -15.93
C LEU A 65 22.01 -9.21 -15.32
N GLU A 66 22.12 -9.23 -13.99
CA GLU A 66 23.26 -9.84 -13.30
C GLU A 66 23.29 -11.36 -13.53
N LYS A 67 22.15 -12.05 -13.43
CA LYS A 67 22.02 -13.46 -13.78
C LYS A 67 22.47 -13.74 -15.21
N SER A 68 22.06 -12.91 -16.18
CA SER A 68 22.47 -13.05 -17.58
C SER A 68 23.98 -12.84 -17.77
N ARG A 69 24.59 -11.92 -17.01
CA ARG A 69 26.05 -11.76 -16.98
C ARG A 69 26.73 -13.03 -16.47
N ILE A 70 26.29 -13.56 -15.34
CA ILE A 70 26.85 -14.79 -14.76
C ILE A 70 26.62 -15.99 -15.68
N ASP A 71 25.45 -16.13 -16.30
CA ASP A 71 25.17 -17.18 -17.29
C ASP A 71 26.15 -17.09 -18.47
N SER A 72 26.51 -15.87 -18.91
CA SER A 72 27.50 -15.65 -19.96
C SER A 72 28.92 -16.02 -19.49
N GLU A 73 29.28 -15.70 -18.25
CA GLU A 73 30.56 -16.09 -17.66
C GLU A 73 30.65 -17.61 -17.48
N ILE A 74 29.60 -18.26 -17.00
CA ILE A 74 29.53 -19.73 -16.87
C ILE A 74 29.69 -20.39 -18.24
N ALA A 75 29.16 -19.81 -19.31
CA ALA A 75 29.28 -20.37 -20.66
C ALA A 75 30.71 -20.30 -21.24
N LEU A 76 31.64 -19.55 -20.64
CA LEU A 76 33.02 -19.44 -21.12
C LEU A 76 33.84 -20.70 -20.76
N PRO A 77 34.41 -21.43 -21.75
CA PRO A 77 35.24 -22.61 -21.49
C PRO A 77 36.45 -22.33 -20.58
N GLU A 78 36.99 -21.11 -20.63
CA GLU A 78 38.11 -20.68 -19.79
C GLU A 78 37.80 -20.78 -18.29
N ASN A 79 36.55 -20.55 -17.90
CA ASN A 79 36.13 -20.60 -16.50
C ASN A 79 36.02 -22.04 -15.97
N TYR A 80 35.92 -23.04 -16.84
CA TYR A 80 35.96 -24.45 -16.46
C TYR A 80 37.39 -24.98 -16.24
N SER A 81 38.41 -24.20 -16.60
CA SER A 81 39.80 -24.55 -16.29
C SER A 81 40.13 -24.38 -14.80
N ASP A 82 39.31 -23.62 -14.06
CA ASP A 82 39.40 -23.46 -12.61
C ASP A 82 38.08 -23.90 -11.93
N ALA A 83 38.12 -25.08 -11.32
CA ALA A 83 37.00 -25.66 -10.59
C ALA A 83 36.49 -24.76 -9.44
N SER A 84 37.36 -23.97 -8.81
CA SER A 84 36.95 -23.04 -7.74
C SER A 84 36.18 -21.85 -8.32
N LYS A 85 36.59 -21.36 -9.50
CA LYS A 85 35.92 -20.24 -10.17
C LYS A 85 34.52 -20.62 -10.63
N ILE A 86 34.36 -21.75 -11.31
CA ILE A 86 33.04 -22.19 -11.80
C ILE A 86 32.08 -22.49 -10.66
N THR A 87 32.55 -23.11 -9.57
CA THR A 87 31.70 -23.39 -8.41
C THR A 87 31.25 -22.13 -7.68
N LYS A 88 32.07 -21.06 -7.66
CA LYS A 88 31.65 -19.74 -7.15
C LYS A 88 30.57 -19.13 -8.05
N LEU A 89 30.78 -19.10 -9.36
CA LEU A 89 29.80 -18.56 -10.31
C LEU A 89 28.45 -19.29 -10.23
N MET A 90 28.46 -20.61 -10.08
CA MET A 90 27.23 -21.39 -9.90
C MET A 90 26.52 -21.03 -8.59
N LYS A 91 27.25 -20.86 -7.49
CA LYS A 91 26.66 -20.42 -6.21
C LYS A 91 26.07 -19.02 -6.29
N GLU A 92 26.80 -18.08 -6.91
CA GLU A 92 26.31 -16.71 -7.11
C GLU A 92 25.04 -16.70 -7.96
N LYS A 93 24.97 -17.56 -9.01
CA LYS A 93 23.74 -17.76 -9.78
C LYS A 93 22.59 -18.27 -8.91
N ASP A 94 22.81 -19.31 -8.11
CA ASP A 94 21.78 -19.88 -7.23
C ASP A 94 21.28 -18.84 -6.20
N GLU A 95 22.17 -18.00 -5.68
CA GLU A 95 21.82 -16.89 -4.77
C GLU A 95 20.97 -15.84 -5.48
N ILE A 96 21.31 -15.47 -6.71
CA ILE A 96 20.53 -14.52 -7.51
C ILE A 96 19.16 -15.09 -7.85
N GLU A 97 19.07 -16.37 -8.23
CA GLU A 97 17.79 -17.04 -8.50
C GLU A 97 16.90 -17.07 -7.25
N SER A 98 17.49 -17.33 -6.08
CA SER A 98 16.77 -17.26 -4.80
C SER A 98 16.24 -15.86 -4.51
N ARG A 99 17.06 -14.82 -4.74
CA ARG A 99 16.63 -13.42 -4.58
C ARG A 99 15.54 -13.03 -5.56
N ILE A 100 15.61 -13.48 -6.82
CA ILE A 100 14.57 -13.25 -7.82
C ILE A 100 13.25 -13.84 -7.31
N ALA A 101 13.24 -15.10 -6.88
CA ALA A 101 12.03 -15.76 -6.36
C ALA A 101 11.42 -15.02 -5.15
N GLU A 102 12.26 -14.55 -4.22
CA GLU A 102 11.81 -13.75 -3.08
C GLU A 102 11.15 -12.42 -3.52
N LYS A 103 11.76 -11.73 -4.49
CA LYS A 103 11.27 -10.45 -5.00
C LYS A 103 9.99 -10.61 -5.82
N GLU A 104 9.88 -11.66 -6.62
CA GLU A 104 8.66 -12.03 -7.34
C GLU A 104 7.51 -12.32 -6.37
N THR A 105 7.79 -13.10 -5.31
CA THR A 105 6.82 -13.37 -4.24
C THR A 105 6.36 -12.06 -3.60
N ARG A 106 7.31 -11.18 -3.25
CA ARG A 106 6.99 -9.89 -2.63
C ARG A 106 6.19 -8.98 -3.55
N TRP A 107 6.47 -9.01 -4.85
CA TRP A 107 5.73 -8.23 -5.85
C TRP A 107 4.29 -8.72 -5.97
N LEU A 108 4.09 -10.04 -5.96
CA LEU A 108 2.75 -10.65 -5.97
C LEU A 108 1.95 -10.24 -4.72
N GLU A 109 2.54 -10.36 -3.53
CA GLU A 109 1.92 -9.93 -2.27
C GLU A 109 1.52 -8.44 -2.31
N ALA A 110 2.43 -7.57 -2.76
CA ALA A 110 2.14 -6.14 -2.87
C ALA A 110 1.01 -5.84 -3.87
N SER A 111 0.89 -6.65 -4.94
CA SER A 111 -0.20 -6.57 -5.91
C SER A 111 -1.54 -6.97 -5.32
N GLU A 112 -1.58 -8.12 -4.64
CA GLU A 112 -2.79 -8.58 -3.97
C GLU A 112 -3.25 -7.59 -2.89
N GLU A 113 -2.32 -7.03 -2.11
CA GLU A 113 -2.63 -6.00 -1.12
C GLU A 113 -3.18 -4.73 -1.76
N ALA A 114 -2.64 -4.33 -2.91
CA ALA A 114 -3.10 -3.14 -3.63
C ALA A 114 -4.52 -3.35 -4.18
N GLU A 115 -4.82 -4.53 -4.68
CA GLU A 115 -6.16 -4.92 -5.14
C GLU A 115 -7.16 -4.94 -3.98
N LYS A 116 -6.82 -5.58 -2.86
CA LYS A 116 -7.65 -5.59 -1.63
C LYS A 116 -7.92 -4.19 -1.08
N CYS A 117 -7.00 -3.23 -1.26
CA CYS A 117 -7.21 -1.84 -0.85
C CYS A 117 -8.13 -1.06 -1.81
N ARG A 118 -8.24 -1.51 -3.07
CA ARG A 118 -9.08 -0.91 -4.12
C ARG A 118 -10.52 -1.40 -4.05
N GLU A 119 -10.75 -2.61 -3.56
CA GLU A 119 -12.07 -3.13 -3.16
C GLU A 119 -12.68 -2.35 -1.97
#